data_AF-A0A1I0YEX2-F1
#
_entry.id   AF-A0A1I0YEX2-F1
#
_cell.length_a   1.000
_cell.length_b   1.000
_cell.length_c   1.000
_cell.angle_alpha   90.00
_cell.angle_beta   90.00
_cell.angle_gamma   90.00
#
_symmetry.space_group_name_H-M   'P 1'
#
loop_
_entity.id
_entity.type
_entity.pdbx_description
1 polymer ?
#
loop_
_entity_poly.entity_id
_entity_poly.type
_entity_poly.pdbx_seq_one_letter_code
_entity_poly.pdbx_strand_id
1 'polypeptide(L)'
;MTTVVTRAKWGAVAPRNVPTNITPGKGGVAIHHVGKGSVARSDHAQCAAQVRGIQKFHMEEKGWADIAYTYLVCVHDYIFVGRGKNVRTAANGSNSGNQNWYAVCGLVGDEDTLGEKLVDAYKSAIVDLRTSGGAGRGITGHRDHVSTTCPGDELYQMVKDGALTPGPDVPPPWPGIYLSYPPIMRNSSVTVWQKQMRARGSSITADGAYGPSSKSACTSFQRENGLTADGIVGPATWDATWA
;
A
#
# COMPACT_ATOMS: atom_id res chain seq x y z
N MET A 1 4.95 2.35 -12.53
CA MET A 1 4.65 1.17 -11.69
C MET A 1 5.73 1.13 -10.63
N THR A 2 5.34 1.26 -9.36
CA THR A 2 6.26 1.32 -8.22
C THR A 2 7.13 0.08 -8.14
N THR A 3 8.44 0.26 -7.97
CA THR A 3 9.39 -0.86 -7.91
C THR A 3 9.68 -1.28 -6.48
N VAL A 4 9.61 -2.59 -6.19
CA VAL A 4 9.92 -3.15 -4.86
C VAL A 4 11.37 -3.61 -4.78
N VAL A 5 12.12 -3.04 -3.84
CA VAL A 5 13.49 -3.41 -3.47
C VAL A 5 13.46 -4.36 -2.28
N THR A 6 13.83 -5.62 -2.53
CA THR A 6 13.86 -6.66 -1.49
C THR A 6 14.96 -6.42 -0.46
N ARG A 7 14.83 -7.04 0.72
CA ARG A 7 15.86 -7.02 1.78
C ARG A 7 17.26 -7.37 1.26
N ALA A 8 17.36 -8.41 0.43
CA ALA A 8 18.63 -8.80 -0.19
C ALA A 8 19.18 -7.71 -1.11
N LYS A 9 18.33 -7.08 -1.93
CA LYS A 9 18.74 -6.05 -2.89
C LYS A 9 19.27 -4.78 -2.24
N TRP A 10 18.68 -4.33 -1.13
CA TRP A 10 19.18 -3.14 -0.43
C TRP A 10 20.27 -3.44 0.61
N GLY A 11 20.64 -4.71 0.81
CA GLY A 11 21.72 -5.12 1.69
C GLY A 11 21.32 -5.14 3.17
N ALA A 12 20.12 -5.66 3.47
CA ALA A 12 19.64 -5.83 4.83
C ALA A 12 20.51 -6.79 5.62
N VAL A 13 20.82 -6.42 6.87
CA VAL A 13 21.29 -7.42 7.83
C VAL A 13 20.12 -8.26 8.33
N ALA A 14 20.43 -9.46 8.82
CA ALA A 14 19.44 -10.37 9.38
C ALA A 14 18.83 -9.77 10.66
N PRO A 15 17.50 -9.88 10.86
CA PRO A 15 16.86 -9.43 12.09
C PRO A 15 17.25 -10.31 13.28
N ARG A 16 17.33 -9.74 14.48
CA ARG A 16 17.56 -10.50 15.73
C ARG A 16 16.35 -11.36 16.12
N ASN A 17 15.15 -10.95 15.74
CA ASN A 17 13.91 -11.75 15.86
C ASN A 17 12.84 -11.29 14.85
N VAL A 18 11.83 -12.13 14.62
CA VAL A 18 10.74 -11.88 13.67
C VAL A 18 9.38 -12.12 14.35
N PRO A 19 8.81 -11.10 15.02
CA PRO A 19 7.53 -11.25 15.72
C PRO A 19 6.36 -11.37 14.74
N THR A 20 5.58 -12.44 14.84
CA THR A 20 4.46 -12.76 13.91
C THR A 20 3.08 -12.40 14.46
N ASN A 21 3.00 -11.84 15.67
CA ASN A 21 1.74 -11.55 16.36
C ASN A 21 1.08 -10.22 15.93
N ILE A 22 1.11 -9.90 14.64
CA ILE A 22 0.47 -8.70 14.08
C ILE A 22 -0.99 -8.99 13.67
N THR A 23 -1.89 -8.05 13.89
CA THR A 23 -3.31 -8.09 13.50
C THR A 23 -3.69 -6.82 12.72
N PRO A 24 -3.09 -6.60 11.53
CA PRO A 24 -3.22 -5.34 10.80
C PRO A 24 -4.65 -5.10 10.26
N GLY A 25 -5.47 -6.16 10.18
CA GLY A 25 -6.90 -6.06 9.86
C GLY A 25 -7.72 -5.24 10.85
N LYS A 26 -7.23 -5.06 12.09
CA LYS A 26 -7.90 -4.24 13.13
C LYS A 26 -7.66 -2.74 12.96
N GLY A 27 -6.65 -2.34 12.20
CA GLY A 27 -6.28 -0.95 12.00
C GLY A 27 -6.09 -0.63 10.54
N GLY A 28 -4.90 -0.93 10.02
CA GLY A 28 -4.51 -0.64 8.65
C GLY A 28 -3.05 -0.24 8.56
N VAL A 29 -2.79 0.96 8.02
CA VAL A 29 -1.43 1.48 7.79
C VAL A 29 -1.23 2.82 8.50
N ALA A 30 -0.16 2.92 9.28
CA ALA A 30 0.33 4.17 9.85
C ALA A 30 1.45 4.76 8.97
N ILE A 31 1.35 6.05 8.67
CA ILE A 31 2.28 6.80 7.83
C ILE A 31 3.32 7.48 8.71
N HIS A 32 4.58 7.34 8.30
CA HIS A 32 5.76 7.86 8.96
C HIS A 32 6.66 8.60 7.98
N HIS A 33 7.55 9.42 8.50
CA HIS A 33 8.68 10.02 7.77
C HIS A 33 9.98 9.75 8.54
N VAL A 34 11.14 10.08 7.97
CA VAL A 34 12.43 9.83 8.63
C VAL A 34 12.70 10.83 9.77
N GLY A 35 12.26 12.08 9.67
CA GLY A 35 12.41 13.06 10.75
C GLY A 35 12.53 14.50 10.26
N LYS A 36 13.23 15.33 11.05
CA LYS A 36 13.41 16.77 10.77
C LYS A 36 14.38 17.03 9.61
N GLY A 37 14.21 18.19 8.97
CA GLY A 37 15.08 18.68 7.89
C GLY A 37 14.80 18.02 6.54
N SER A 38 15.67 18.29 5.56
CA SER A 38 15.67 17.62 4.26
C SER A 38 16.58 16.39 4.28
N VAL A 39 16.02 15.23 3.96
CA VAL A 39 16.72 13.93 3.94
C VAL A 39 16.45 13.13 2.66
N ALA A 40 15.55 13.61 1.79
CA ALA A 40 15.32 13.00 0.49
C ALA A 40 16.62 12.99 -0.33
N ARG A 41 16.90 11.86 -0.97
CA ARG A 41 18.05 11.74 -1.87
C ARG A 41 17.65 12.18 -3.27
N SER A 42 18.51 12.97 -3.92
CA SER A 42 18.33 13.31 -5.32
C SER A 42 18.51 12.10 -6.24
N ASP A 43 19.47 11.23 -5.92
CA ASP A 43 19.73 9.98 -6.64
C ASP A 43 19.19 8.75 -5.90
N HIS A 44 18.39 7.95 -6.61
CA HIS A 44 17.82 6.71 -6.08
C HIS A 44 18.89 5.72 -5.61
N ALA A 45 20.07 5.69 -6.23
CA ALA A 45 21.16 4.80 -5.83
C ALA A 45 21.60 5.02 -4.36
N GLN A 46 21.33 6.19 -3.80
CA GLN A 46 21.66 6.55 -2.43
C GLN A 46 20.57 6.13 -1.41
N CYS A 47 19.35 5.86 -1.86
CA CYS A 47 18.24 5.50 -0.95
C CYS A 47 18.51 4.19 -0.19
N ALA A 48 19.12 3.19 -0.84
CA ALA A 48 19.49 1.95 -0.16
C ALA A 48 20.48 2.18 0.99
N ALA A 49 21.43 3.11 0.83
CA ALA A 49 22.36 3.48 1.90
C ALA A 49 21.64 4.16 3.08
N GLN A 50 20.66 5.01 2.81
CA GLN A 50 19.82 5.62 3.84
C GLN A 50 19.01 4.56 4.61
N VAL A 51 18.39 3.60 3.92
CA VAL A 51 17.65 2.49 4.55
C VAL A 51 18.55 1.64 5.44
N ARG A 52 19.77 1.33 5.00
CA ARG A 52 20.77 0.64 5.83
C ARG A 52 21.15 1.46 7.06
N GLY A 53 21.32 2.77 6.92
CA GLY A 53 21.57 3.68 8.04
C GLY A 53 20.45 3.64 9.08
N ILE A 54 19.19 3.64 8.64
CA ILE A 54 18.02 3.52 9.53
C ILE A 54 17.99 2.15 10.23
N GLN A 55 18.26 1.06 9.51
CA GLN A 55 18.34 -0.28 10.13
C GLN A 55 19.45 -0.33 11.18
N LYS A 56 20.64 0.20 10.85
CA LYS A 56 21.79 0.28 11.74
C LYS A 56 21.45 1.04 13.02
N PHE A 57 20.91 2.25 12.90
CA PHE A 57 20.47 3.06 14.04
C PHE A 57 19.49 2.29 14.95
N HIS A 58 18.47 1.65 14.36
CA HIS A 58 17.51 0.87 15.14
C HIS A 58 18.14 -0.34 15.86
N MET A 59 19.06 -1.05 15.23
CA MET A 59 19.62 -2.27 15.81
C MET A 59 20.78 -2.00 16.77
N GLU A 60 21.67 -1.09 16.42
CA GLU A 60 22.90 -0.81 17.17
C GLU A 60 22.67 0.21 18.27
N GLU A 61 21.98 1.32 17.98
CA GLU A 61 21.79 2.41 18.95
C GLU A 61 20.52 2.22 19.79
N LYS A 62 19.43 1.73 19.19
CA LYS A 62 18.17 1.48 19.93
C LYS A 62 18.04 0.05 20.47
N GLY A 63 18.95 -0.85 20.09
CA GLY A 63 18.91 -2.25 20.53
C GLY A 63 17.73 -3.05 19.96
N TRP A 64 17.00 -2.52 18.99
CA TRP A 64 15.81 -3.18 18.44
C TRP A 64 16.19 -4.40 17.60
N ALA A 65 15.19 -5.26 17.38
CA ALA A 65 15.40 -6.50 16.66
C ALA A 65 15.71 -6.29 15.17
N ASP A 66 15.17 -5.23 14.57
CA ASP A 66 15.30 -4.89 13.16
C ASP A 66 14.85 -3.44 12.95
N ILE A 67 15.00 -2.94 11.72
CA ILE A 67 14.32 -1.73 11.24
C ILE A 67 12.85 -1.72 11.66
N ALA A 68 12.34 -0.61 12.18
CA ALA A 68 11.02 -0.59 12.82
C ALA A 68 9.84 -0.72 11.86
N TYR A 69 10.03 -0.28 10.61
CA TYR A 69 8.97 -0.10 9.63
C TYR A 69 8.68 -1.39 8.85
N THR A 70 7.42 -1.55 8.43
CA THR A 70 7.00 -2.61 7.52
C THR A 70 7.62 -2.39 6.15
N TYR A 71 7.44 -1.18 5.61
CA TYR A 71 8.02 -0.71 4.34
C TYR A 71 8.59 0.69 4.50
N LEU A 72 9.54 1.04 3.63
CA LEU A 72 10.00 2.40 3.43
C LEU A 72 9.79 2.80 1.97
N VAL A 73 9.44 4.05 1.71
CA VAL A 73 9.18 4.55 0.35
C VAL A 73 10.04 5.77 0.05
N CYS A 74 10.50 5.94 -1.18
CA CYS A 74 11.33 7.09 -1.55
C CYS A 74 10.67 7.94 -2.63
N VAL A 75 11.20 9.15 -2.81
CA VAL A 75 10.75 10.15 -3.80
C VAL A 75 10.91 9.71 -5.27
N HIS A 76 11.48 8.52 -5.53
CA HIS A 76 11.72 7.99 -6.86
C HIS A 76 10.74 6.90 -7.31
N ASP A 77 9.64 6.67 -6.58
CA ASP A 77 8.64 5.61 -6.85
C ASP A 77 9.17 4.18 -6.56
N TYR A 78 9.85 4.01 -5.41
CA TYR A 78 10.33 2.71 -4.93
C TYR A 78 9.88 2.41 -3.51
N ILE A 79 9.60 1.13 -3.25
CA ILE A 79 9.31 0.56 -1.93
C ILE A 79 10.50 -0.31 -1.50
N PHE A 80 11.11 -0.03 -0.36
CA PHE A 80 12.09 -0.89 0.29
C PHE A 80 11.38 -1.78 1.32
N VAL A 81 11.59 -3.10 1.20
CA VAL A 81 11.05 -4.06 2.16
C VAL A 81 11.79 -3.90 3.50
N GLY A 82 11.11 -3.35 4.51
CA GLY A 82 11.58 -3.33 5.90
C GLY A 82 11.36 -4.68 6.57
N ARG A 83 10.62 -4.72 7.68
CA ARG A 83 10.20 -5.98 8.31
C ARG A 83 9.32 -6.84 7.39
N GLY A 84 8.59 -6.19 6.48
CA GLY A 84 7.69 -6.86 5.55
C GLY A 84 6.35 -7.26 6.16
N LYS A 85 5.48 -7.78 5.29
CA LYS A 85 4.14 -8.27 5.63
C LYS A 85 4.19 -9.37 6.70
N ASN A 86 3.14 -9.45 7.51
CA ASN A 86 2.94 -10.44 8.58
C ASN A 86 3.98 -10.39 9.72
N VAL A 87 4.80 -9.34 9.79
CA VAL A 87 5.76 -9.10 10.87
C VAL A 87 5.36 -7.83 11.63
N ARG A 88 5.29 -7.94 12.96
CA ARG A 88 4.93 -6.82 13.84
C ARG A 88 5.97 -5.69 13.73
N THR A 89 5.49 -4.47 13.52
CA THR A 89 6.32 -3.24 13.47
C THR A 89 6.78 -2.84 14.88
N ALA A 90 7.76 -1.94 14.97
CA ALA A 90 8.12 -1.27 16.22
C ALA A 90 7.97 0.26 16.15
N ALA A 91 7.26 0.76 15.13
CA ALA A 91 7.26 2.18 14.78
C ALA A 91 6.15 3.00 15.42
N ASN A 92 5.03 2.41 15.86
CA ASN A 92 3.78 3.12 16.16
C ASN A 92 3.61 3.53 17.65
N GLY A 93 4.70 3.60 18.41
CA GLY A 93 4.72 4.16 19.78
C GLY A 93 4.00 3.37 20.89
N SER A 94 3.20 2.36 20.56
CA SER A 94 2.45 1.56 21.55
C SER A 94 2.35 0.08 21.16
N ASN A 95 2.01 -0.77 22.13
CA ASN A 95 1.82 -2.20 21.88
C ASN A 95 0.69 -2.45 20.88
N SER A 96 -0.47 -1.83 21.10
CA SER A 96 -1.63 -1.93 20.21
C SER A 96 -1.36 -1.31 18.84
N GLY A 97 -0.69 -0.16 18.78
CA GLY A 97 -0.28 0.47 17.52
C GLY A 97 0.62 -0.45 16.69
N ASN A 98 1.65 -1.03 17.32
CA ASN A 98 2.57 -1.95 16.66
C ASN A 98 1.92 -3.28 16.24
N GLN A 99 0.89 -3.72 16.96
CA GLN A 99 0.16 -4.95 16.66
C GLN A 99 -0.94 -4.74 15.61
N ASN A 100 -1.72 -3.66 15.67
CA ASN A 100 -2.91 -3.48 14.85
C ASN A 100 -2.66 -2.73 13.54
N TRP A 101 -1.47 -2.17 13.36
CA TRP A 101 -1.16 -1.31 12.22
C TRP A 101 0.21 -1.67 11.64
N TYR A 102 0.29 -1.80 10.32
CA TYR A 102 1.57 -1.72 9.62
C TYR A 102 2.12 -0.29 9.68
N ALA A 103 3.41 -0.13 9.37
CA ALA A 103 4.06 1.18 9.34
C ALA A 103 4.81 1.37 8.02
N VAL A 104 4.48 2.43 7.27
CA VAL A 104 5.17 2.82 6.04
C VAL A 104 5.87 4.15 6.25
N CYS A 105 7.18 4.19 6.05
CA CYS A 105 8.00 5.37 6.28
C CYS A 105 8.54 5.97 4.99
N GLY A 106 8.23 7.23 4.70
CA GLY A 106 8.85 7.96 3.61
C GLY A 106 10.28 8.35 3.95
N LEU A 107 11.20 8.13 3.01
CA LEU A 107 12.58 8.61 3.03
C LEU A 107 12.64 10.12 2.73
N VAL A 108 11.86 10.86 3.50
CA VAL A 108 11.69 12.31 3.47
C VAL A 108 11.64 12.82 4.90
N GLY A 109 11.89 14.11 5.07
CA GLY A 109 11.74 14.82 6.31
C GLY A 109 10.78 16.00 6.17
N ASP A 110 10.69 16.81 7.23
CA ASP A 110 9.72 17.91 7.34
C ASP A 110 9.88 19.02 6.28
N GLU A 111 11.05 19.12 5.66
CA GLU A 111 11.37 20.19 4.70
C GLU A 111 11.48 19.68 3.26
N ASP A 112 11.31 18.37 3.03
CA ASP A 112 11.38 17.78 1.70
C ASP A 112 10.08 17.97 0.92
N THR A 113 10.20 18.23 -0.38
CA THR A 113 9.05 18.29 -1.28
C THR A 113 8.42 16.91 -1.48
N LEU A 114 7.10 16.81 -1.25
CA LEU A 114 6.33 15.59 -1.40
C LEU A 114 5.78 15.45 -2.83
N GLY A 115 6.64 15.03 -3.76
CA GLY A 115 6.25 14.83 -5.16
C GLY A 115 5.34 13.61 -5.40
N GLU A 116 4.68 13.59 -6.57
CA GLU A 116 3.74 12.53 -6.98
C GLU A 116 4.33 11.11 -6.84
N LYS A 117 5.60 10.92 -7.22
CA LYS A 117 6.29 9.62 -7.12
C LYS A 117 6.37 9.08 -5.69
N LEU A 118 6.49 9.97 -4.69
CA LEU A 118 6.46 9.56 -3.29
C LEU A 118 5.04 9.11 -2.90
N VAL A 119 4.03 9.88 -3.30
CA VAL A 119 2.62 9.59 -3.05
C VAL A 119 2.23 8.27 -3.69
N ASP A 120 2.65 8.01 -4.93
CA ASP A 120 2.43 6.74 -5.63
C ASP A 120 3.09 5.58 -4.90
N ALA A 121 4.32 5.75 -4.41
CA ALA A 121 4.99 4.72 -3.63
C ALA A 121 4.25 4.41 -2.31
N TYR A 122 3.73 5.43 -1.60
CA TYR A 122 2.87 5.21 -0.43
C TYR A 122 1.59 4.46 -0.80
N LYS A 123 0.90 4.88 -1.87
CA LYS A 123 -0.34 4.23 -2.31
C LYS A 123 -0.08 2.77 -2.67
N SER A 124 0.95 2.49 -3.46
CA SER A 124 1.37 1.13 -3.82
C SER A 124 1.72 0.27 -2.61
N ALA A 125 2.41 0.83 -1.61
CA ALA A 125 2.68 0.15 -0.34
C ALA A 125 1.37 -0.18 0.40
N ILE A 126 0.43 0.75 0.49
CA ILE A 126 -0.87 0.53 1.15
C ILE A 126 -1.69 -0.53 0.40
N VAL A 127 -1.70 -0.53 -0.93
CA VAL A 127 -2.36 -1.57 -1.75
C VAL A 127 -1.76 -2.94 -1.48
N ASP A 128 -0.44 -3.08 -1.51
CA ASP A 128 0.22 -4.37 -1.23
C ASP A 128 -0.08 -4.86 0.20
N LEU A 129 -0.05 -3.97 1.19
CA LEU A 129 -0.34 -4.31 2.58
C LEU A 129 -1.81 -4.70 2.80
N ARG A 130 -2.75 -4.10 2.07
CA ARG A 130 -4.18 -4.50 2.11
C ARG A 130 -4.42 -5.82 1.39
N THR A 131 -3.92 -5.96 0.16
CA THR A 131 -4.21 -7.11 -0.73
C THR A 131 -3.47 -8.37 -0.31
N SER A 132 -2.20 -8.24 0.09
CA SER A 132 -1.32 -9.37 0.38
C SER A 132 -0.93 -9.45 1.86
N GLY A 133 -1.11 -8.37 2.62
CA GLY A 133 -0.76 -8.29 4.05
C GLY A 133 -1.94 -8.29 5.01
N GLY A 134 -3.19 -8.30 4.52
CA GLY A 134 -4.40 -8.34 5.35
C GLY A 134 -4.68 -7.07 6.15
N ALA A 135 -4.13 -5.92 5.75
CA ALA A 135 -4.35 -4.64 6.43
C ALA A 135 -5.81 -4.18 6.35
N GLY A 136 -6.29 -3.57 7.44
CA GLY A 136 -7.58 -2.88 7.48
C GLY A 136 -7.60 -1.65 6.56
N ARG A 137 -8.76 -0.97 6.52
CA ARG A 137 -8.93 0.21 5.65
C ARG A 137 -8.34 1.49 6.25
N GLY A 138 -8.02 1.51 7.54
CA GLY A 138 -7.51 2.70 8.21
C GLY A 138 -6.19 3.18 7.61
N ILE A 139 -6.07 4.49 7.47
CA ILE A 139 -4.81 5.20 7.20
C ILE A 139 -4.71 6.29 8.26
N THR A 140 -3.59 6.34 8.97
CA THR A 140 -3.33 7.27 10.07
C THR A 140 -1.91 7.80 9.97
N GLY A 141 -1.60 8.93 10.61
CA GLY A 141 -0.23 9.36 10.84
C GLY A 141 0.31 8.79 12.14
N HIS A 142 1.64 8.72 12.30
CA HIS A 142 2.24 8.30 13.58
C HIS A 142 1.72 9.12 14.77
N ARG A 143 1.52 10.43 14.58
CA ARG A 143 0.94 11.34 15.59
C ARG A 143 -0.48 11.01 16.06
N ASP A 144 -1.21 10.15 15.35
CA ASP A 144 -2.50 9.63 15.82
C ASP A 144 -2.36 8.53 16.88
N HIS A 145 -1.16 7.94 17.04
CA HIS A 145 -0.90 6.83 17.95
C HIS A 145 -0.11 7.25 19.20
N VAL A 146 0.70 8.30 19.09
CA VAL A 146 1.58 8.78 20.15
C VAL A 146 1.90 10.26 19.94
N SER A 147 2.25 10.98 21.01
CA SER A 147 2.69 12.38 20.91
C SER A 147 4.02 12.48 20.15
N THR A 148 3.98 12.95 18.91
CA THR A 148 5.13 13.13 18.02
C THR A 148 4.81 14.11 16.89
N THR A 149 5.83 14.68 16.24
CA THR A 149 5.66 15.45 15.01
C THR A 149 5.59 14.56 13.77
N CYS A 150 5.97 13.29 13.83
CA CYS A 150 5.84 12.36 12.70
C CYS A 150 4.36 12.20 12.28
N PRO A 151 3.99 12.25 10.99
CA PRO A 151 4.84 12.21 9.78
C PRO A 151 5.24 13.58 9.18
N GLY A 152 5.25 14.65 9.97
CA GLY A 152 5.32 16.02 9.46
C GLY A 152 3.93 16.55 9.09
N ASP A 153 3.79 17.86 8.94
CA ASP A 153 2.48 18.49 8.76
C ASP A 153 1.88 18.25 7.38
N GLU A 154 2.69 18.29 6.31
CA GLU A 154 2.22 18.08 4.94
C GLU A 154 1.77 16.62 4.69
N LEU A 155 2.61 15.63 5.06
CA LEU A 155 2.20 14.22 4.98
C LEU A 155 1.00 13.91 5.87
N TYR A 156 0.90 14.54 7.04
CA TYR A 156 -0.26 14.35 7.90
C TYR A 156 -1.51 14.95 7.28
N GLN A 157 -1.42 16.12 6.63
CA GLN A 157 -2.54 16.70 5.88
C GLN A 157 -3.01 15.76 4.77
N MET A 158 -2.08 15.13 4.03
CA MET A 158 -2.39 14.11 3.01
C MET A 158 -3.07 12.85 3.57
N VAL A 159 -2.83 12.51 4.84
CA VAL A 159 -3.58 11.45 5.54
C VAL A 159 -5.01 11.93 5.82
N LYS A 160 -5.18 13.16 6.29
CA LYS A 160 -6.47 13.72 6.73
C LYS A 160 -7.42 14.01 5.58
N ASP A 161 -6.91 14.50 4.46
CA ASP A 161 -7.70 14.76 3.24
C ASP A 161 -7.88 13.52 2.36
N GLY A 162 -7.18 12.43 2.69
CA GLY A 162 -7.28 11.15 1.99
C GLY A 162 -6.42 11.05 0.73
N ALA A 163 -5.52 12.00 0.44
CA ALA A 163 -4.61 11.95 -0.70
C ALA A 163 -3.72 10.69 -0.73
N LEU A 164 -3.37 10.12 0.43
CA LEU A 164 -2.64 8.84 0.53
C LEU A 164 -3.54 7.61 0.46
N THR A 165 -4.86 7.79 0.49
CA THR A 165 -5.77 6.67 0.25
C THR A 165 -5.55 6.23 -1.19
N PRO A 166 -5.07 4.99 -1.44
CA PRO A 166 -5.12 4.45 -2.78
C PRO A 166 -6.57 4.53 -3.19
N GLY A 167 -6.82 5.34 -4.22
CA GLY A 167 -8.15 5.47 -4.77
C GLY A 167 -8.67 4.12 -5.22
N PRO A 168 -9.91 4.08 -5.72
CA PRO A 168 -10.31 3.04 -6.65
C PRO A 168 -9.32 2.82 -7.81
N ASP A 169 -8.32 3.68 -8.06
CA ASP A 169 -7.56 3.73 -9.33
C ASP A 169 -6.12 3.19 -9.25
N VAL A 170 -5.78 2.34 -8.28
CA VAL A 170 -4.55 1.53 -8.35
C VAL A 170 -4.94 0.09 -8.64
N PRO A 171 -4.64 -0.46 -9.84
CA PRO A 171 -5.05 -1.81 -10.19
C PRO A 171 -4.45 -2.83 -9.22
N PRO A 172 -5.27 -3.65 -8.53
CA PRO A 172 -4.75 -4.88 -7.95
C PRO A 172 -4.12 -5.72 -9.07
N PRO A 173 -3.11 -6.56 -8.77
CA PRO A 173 -2.57 -7.48 -9.76
C PRO A 173 -3.68 -8.29 -10.42
N TRP A 174 -3.57 -8.49 -11.73
CA TRP A 174 -4.49 -9.37 -12.47
C TRP A 174 -4.58 -10.74 -11.76
N PRO A 175 -5.79 -11.22 -11.39
CA PRO A 175 -5.95 -12.44 -10.60
C PRO A 175 -5.65 -13.75 -11.35
N GLY A 176 -5.24 -13.69 -12.62
CA GLY A 176 -4.93 -14.89 -13.41
C GLY A 176 -6.17 -15.68 -13.86
N ILE A 177 -7.38 -15.17 -13.64
CA ILE A 177 -8.65 -15.83 -13.96
C ILE A 177 -9.58 -14.87 -14.69
N TYR A 178 -10.22 -15.33 -15.76
CA TYR A 178 -11.24 -14.56 -16.46
C TYR A 178 -12.56 -14.57 -15.67
N LEU A 179 -13.16 -13.40 -15.45
CA LEU A 179 -14.49 -13.32 -14.82
C LEU A 179 -15.55 -13.31 -15.92
N SER A 180 -16.39 -14.34 -15.94
CA SER A 180 -17.35 -14.54 -17.04
C SER A 180 -18.66 -15.16 -16.58
N TYR A 181 -19.67 -15.04 -17.43
CA TYR A 181 -20.97 -15.69 -17.32
C TYR A 181 -21.45 -16.09 -18.73
N PRO A 182 -22.05 -17.28 -18.92
CA PRO A 182 -22.39 -18.35 -17.94
C PRO A 182 -21.29 -19.42 -17.70
N PRO A 183 -21.38 -20.24 -16.62
CA PRO A 183 -22.35 -20.19 -15.51
C PRO A 183 -22.06 -19.01 -14.56
N ILE A 184 -22.86 -18.84 -13.51
CA ILE A 184 -22.55 -17.83 -12.47
C ILE A 184 -21.22 -18.21 -11.81
N MET A 185 -20.22 -17.34 -11.94
CA MET A 185 -18.92 -17.53 -11.31
C MET A 185 -18.92 -16.88 -9.92
N ARG A 186 -18.45 -17.61 -8.90
CA ARG A 186 -18.24 -17.06 -7.55
C ARG A 186 -16.77 -17.09 -7.19
N ASN A 187 -16.18 -15.93 -6.94
CA ASN A 187 -14.76 -15.79 -6.58
C ASN A 187 -14.54 -14.45 -5.84
N SER A 188 -13.54 -14.37 -4.97
CA SER A 188 -13.19 -13.12 -4.28
C SER A 188 -12.81 -11.99 -5.26
N SER A 189 -12.21 -12.33 -6.40
CA SER A 189 -11.85 -11.38 -7.47
C SER A 189 -13.07 -10.74 -8.13
N VAL A 190 -14.22 -11.43 -8.15
CA VAL A 190 -15.49 -10.86 -8.60
C VAL A 190 -15.92 -9.74 -7.66
N THR A 191 -15.88 -9.98 -6.35
CA THR A 191 -16.21 -8.95 -5.36
C THR A 191 -15.29 -7.73 -5.47
N VAL A 192 -14.00 -7.94 -5.77
CA VAL A 192 -13.03 -6.87 -5.98
C VAL A 192 -13.43 -6.00 -7.19
N TRP A 193 -13.65 -6.62 -8.35
CA TRP A 193 -14.06 -5.92 -9.56
C TRP A 193 -15.43 -5.23 -9.40
N GLN A 194 -16.43 -5.90 -8.82
CA GLN A 194 -17.75 -5.31 -8.60
C GLN A 194 -17.71 -4.07 -7.69
N LYS A 195 -16.90 -4.11 -6.62
CA LYS A 195 -16.70 -2.94 -5.75
C LYS A 195 -16.07 -1.77 -6.51
N GLN A 196 -15.14 -2.07 -7.40
CA GLN A 196 -14.49 -1.06 -8.23
C GLN A 196 -15.46 -0.46 -9.24
N MET A 197 -16.21 -1.29 -9.96
CA MET A 197 -17.26 -0.83 -10.87
C MET A 197 -18.29 0.07 -10.17
N ARG A 198 -18.68 -0.28 -8.93
CA ARG A 198 -19.55 0.59 -8.11
C ARG A 198 -18.90 1.92 -7.77
N ALA A 199 -17.61 1.93 -7.45
CA ALA A 199 -16.86 3.16 -7.21
C ALA A 199 -16.82 4.07 -8.46
N ARG A 200 -16.82 3.47 -9.65
CA ARG A 200 -16.94 4.15 -10.96
C ARG A 200 -18.38 4.52 -11.34
N GLY A 201 -19.34 4.38 -10.43
CA GLY A 201 -20.74 4.77 -10.65
C GLY A 201 -21.65 3.67 -11.20
N SER A 202 -21.17 2.43 -11.35
CA SER A 202 -22.05 1.30 -11.72
C SER A 202 -23.05 0.96 -10.61
N SER A 203 -24.29 0.63 -10.99
CA SER A 203 -25.37 0.29 -10.06
C SER A 203 -25.44 -1.20 -9.66
N ILE A 204 -24.45 -2.01 -10.05
CA ILE A 204 -24.43 -3.45 -9.74
C ILE A 204 -24.24 -3.72 -8.23
N THR A 205 -24.71 -4.88 -7.78
CA THR A 205 -24.44 -5.40 -6.43
C THR A 205 -23.04 -6.03 -6.40
N ALA A 206 -22.31 -5.83 -5.29
CA ALA A 206 -21.02 -6.47 -5.04
C ALA A 206 -21.19 -7.72 -4.17
N ASP A 207 -21.86 -8.73 -4.73
CA ASP A 207 -22.25 -9.99 -4.07
C ASP A 207 -21.24 -11.14 -4.29
N GLY A 208 -20.15 -10.88 -5.02
CA GLY A 208 -19.16 -11.89 -5.37
C GLY A 208 -19.64 -12.92 -6.39
N ALA A 209 -20.78 -12.67 -7.05
CA ALA A 209 -21.35 -13.53 -8.08
C ALA A 209 -21.35 -12.82 -9.44
N TYR A 210 -20.52 -13.30 -10.37
CA TYR A 210 -20.48 -12.79 -11.72
C TYR A 210 -21.64 -13.40 -12.51
N GLY A 211 -22.78 -12.71 -12.45
CA GLY A 211 -24.02 -13.08 -13.15
C GLY A 211 -24.39 -12.11 -14.28
N PRO A 212 -25.64 -12.18 -14.79
CA PRO A 212 -26.12 -11.33 -15.89
C PRO A 212 -25.86 -9.84 -15.69
N SER A 213 -26.09 -9.30 -14.48
CA SER A 213 -25.86 -7.88 -14.19
C SER A 213 -24.37 -7.49 -14.26
N SER A 214 -23.48 -8.37 -13.81
CA SER A 214 -22.02 -8.14 -13.90
C SER A 214 -21.56 -8.17 -15.35
N LYS A 215 -22.03 -9.15 -16.13
CA LYS A 215 -21.75 -9.21 -17.58
C LYS A 215 -22.22 -7.95 -18.30
N SER A 216 -23.45 -7.52 -18.04
CA SER A 216 -24.01 -6.30 -18.65
C SER A 216 -23.17 -5.06 -18.31
N ALA A 217 -22.82 -4.88 -17.04
CA ALA A 217 -21.97 -3.76 -16.61
C ALA A 217 -20.56 -3.81 -17.23
N CYS A 218 -19.98 -5.00 -17.33
CA CYS A 218 -18.69 -5.20 -17.99
C CYS A 218 -18.75 -4.83 -19.48
N THR A 219 -19.78 -5.28 -20.20
CA THR A 219 -19.98 -4.94 -21.62
C THR A 219 -20.10 -3.43 -21.81
N SER A 220 -20.88 -2.73 -20.99
CA SER A 220 -21.00 -1.26 -21.07
C SER A 220 -19.66 -0.58 -20.82
N PHE A 221 -18.97 -0.98 -19.75
CA PHE A 221 -17.65 -0.47 -19.40
C PHE A 221 -16.64 -0.67 -20.54
N GLN A 222 -16.59 -1.86 -21.13
CA GLN A 222 -15.70 -2.17 -22.24
C GLN A 222 -15.96 -1.25 -23.44
N ARG A 223 -17.24 -0.98 -23.78
CA ARG A 223 -17.60 -0.04 -24.87
C ARG A 223 -17.13 1.37 -24.58
N GLU A 224 -17.36 1.85 -23.37
CA GLU A 224 -16.97 3.20 -22.93
C GLU A 224 -15.45 3.41 -22.95
N ASN A 225 -14.68 2.33 -22.76
CA ASN A 225 -13.21 2.37 -22.69
C ASN A 225 -12.52 1.82 -23.95
N GLY A 226 -13.26 1.65 -25.06
CA GLY A 226 -12.69 1.24 -26.35
C GLY A 226 -12.13 -0.19 -26.38
N LEU A 227 -12.60 -1.07 -25.49
CA LEU A 227 -12.21 -2.48 -25.41
C LEU A 227 -13.17 -3.38 -26.19
N THR A 228 -12.77 -4.63 -26.43
CA THR A 228 -13.68 -5.67 -26.93
C THR A 228 -14.82 -5.88 -25.93
N ALA A 229 -16.05 -5.59 -26.35
CA ALA A 229 -17.25 -5.63 -25.52
C ALA A 229 -17.86 -7.04 -25.41
N ASP A 230 -17.09 -8.00 -24.91
CA ASP A 230 -17.47 -9.42 -24.75
C ASP A 230 -18.14 -9.72 -23.40
N GLY A 231 -18.14 -8.77 -22.46
CA GLY A 231 -18.67 -8.91 -21.11
C GLY A 231 -17.83 -9.85 -20.22
N ILE A 232 -16.58 -10.09 -20.60
CA ILE A 232 -15.62 -10.90 -19.87
C ILE A 232 -14.55 -9.98 -19.28
N VAL A 233 -14.34 -10.05 -17.97
CA VAL A 233 -13.23 -9.33 -17.35
C VAL A 233 -11.96 -10.16 -17.58
N GLY A 234 -11.20 -9.80 -18.61
CA GLY A 234 -9.81 -10.25 -18.84
C GLY A 234 -8.77 -9.21 -18.38
N PRO A 235 -7.46 -9.44 -18.59
CA PRO A 235 -6.40 -8.53 -18.14
C PRO A 235 -6.59 -7.08 -18.57
N ALA A 236 -6.93 -6.83 -19.84
CA ALA A 236 -7.15 -5.47 -20.35
C ALA A 236 -8.37 -4.78 -19.71
N THR A 237 -9.47 -5.51 -19.54
CA THR A 237 -10.67 -4.98 -18.86
C THR A 237 -10.41 -4.74 -17.38
N TRP A 238 -9.65 -5.62 -16.73
CA TRP A 238 -9.19 -5.44 -15.38
C TRP A 238 -8.36 -4.18 -15.28
N ASP A 239 -7.24 -4.06 -16.00
CA ASP A 239 -6.38 -2.87 -15.96
C ASP A 239 -7.17 -1.58 -16.20
N ALA A 240 -8.05 -1.55 -17.21
CA ALA A 240 -8.89 -0.39 -17.49
C ALA A 240 -9.88 -0.05 -16.36
N THR A 241 -10.36 -1.05 -15.60
CA THR A 241 -11.29 -0.84 -14.48
C THR A 241 -10.64 -0.03 -13.34
N TRP A 242 -9.32 0.05 -13.31
CA TRP A 242 -8.54 0.86 -12.37
C TRP A 242 -7.74 1.99 -13.06
N ALA A 243 -8.06 2.31 -14.32
CA ALA A 243 -7.47 3.43 -15.07
C ALA A 243 -8.34 4.70 -15.04
#